data_AF-A0A9D1EA34-F1
#
_entry.id   AF-A0A9D1EA34-F1
#
_cell.length_a   1.000
_cell.length_b   1.000
_cell.length_c   1.000
_cell.angle_alpha   90.00
_cell.angle_beta   90.00
_cell.angle_gamma   90.00
#
_symmetry.space_group_name_H-M   'P 1'
#
loop_
_entity.id
_entity.type
_entity.pdbx_description
1 polymer ?
#
loop_
_entity_poly.entity_id
_entity_poly.type
_entity_poly.pdbx_seq_one_letter_code
_entity_poly.pdbx_strand_id
1 'polypeptide(L)'
;MNNVMEILGRLLQQSAFANLTYLNFIMIAVACVFLYLAIRKGFEPLLLVPIAFGMLLVNIYPDIMISPEESDNGVGGLLYYFYTLDEWSILPSLIFLGVGA
;
A
#
# COMPACT_ATOMS: atom_id res chain seq x y z
N MET A 1 -5.86 -13.54 -36.43
CA MET A 1 -6.60 -13.99 -35.24
C MET A 1 -5.70 -14.23 -34.01
N ASN A 2 -4.39 -14.47 -34.20
CA ASN A 2 -3.44 -14.66 -33.09
C ASN A 2 -3.08 -13.37 -32.33
N ASN A 3 -3.07 -12.21 -33.00
CA ASN A 3 -2.63 -10.94 -32.39
C ASN A 3 -3.58 -10.43 -31.28
N VAL A 4 -4.89 -10.60 -31.43
CA VAL A 4 -5.86 -10.15 -30.42
C VAL A 4 -5.77 -11.02 -29.16
N MET A 5 -5.59 -12.32 -29.33
CA MET A 5 -5.40 -13.25 -28.20
C MET A 5 -4.07 -13.00 -27.48
N GLU A 6 -3.00 -12.66 -28.22
CA GLU A 6 -1.72 -12.23 -27.63
C GLU A 6 -1.85 -10.91 -26.86
N ILE A 7 -2.56 -9.91 -27.41
CA ILE A 7 -2.76 -8.62 -26.74
C ILE A 7 -3.62 -8.82 -25.48
N LEU A 8 -4.69 -9.61 -25.54
CA LEU A 8 -5.47 -9.96 -24.35
C LEU A 8 -4.61 -10.71 -23.30
N GLY A 9 -3.75 -11.63 -23.74
CA GLY A 9 -2.82 -12.33 -22.85
C GLY A 9 -1.82 -11.39 -22.17
N ARG A 10 -1.28 -10.41 -22.91
CA ARG A 10 -0.38 -9.38 -22.38
C ARG A 10 -1.09 -8.44 -21.42
N LEU A 11 -2.32 -8.03 -21.72
CA LEU A 11 -3.13 -7.20 -20.82
C LEU A 11 -3.48 -7.94 -19.53
N LEU A 12 -3.76 -9.24 -19.61
CA LEU A 12 -3.97 -10.06 -18.42
C LEU A 12 -2.68 -10.18 -17.59
N GLN A 13 -1.52 -10.40 -18.21
CA GLN A 13 -0.24 -10.45 -17.49
C GLN A 13 0.21 -9.10 -16.92
N GLN A 14 -0.06 -7.99 -17.61
CA GLN A 14 0.25 -6.63 -17.11
C GLN A 14 -0.81 -6.10 -16.15
N SER A 15 -1.98 -6.74 -16.05
CA SER A 15 -2.98 -6.32 -15.07
C SER A 15 -2.41 -6.48 -13.66
N ALA A 16 -2.66 -5.48 -12.81
CA ALA A 16 -2.12 -5.44 -11.44
C ALA A 16 -2.40 -6.72 -10.63
N PHE A 17 -3.48 -7.43 -10.94
CA PHE A 17 -3.82 -8.72 -10.34
C PHE A 17 -2.88 -9.87 -10.69
N ALA A 18 -2.23 -9.85 -11.86
CA ALA A 18 -1.32 -10.91 -12.30
C ALA A 18 0.12 -10.71 -11.78
N ASN A 19 0.49 -9.51 -11.34
CA ASN A 19 1.77 -9.20 -10.72
C ASN A 19 1.79 -9.46 -9.19
N LEU A 20 0.67 -9.91 -8.60
CA LEU A 20 0.62 -10.27 -7.19
C LEU A 20 1.42 -11.55 -6.96
N THR A 21 2.57 -11.40 -6.30
CA THR A 21 3.40 -12.54 -5.90
C THR A 21 2.76 -13.27 -4.72
N TYR A 22 3.17 -14.52 -4.51
CA TYR A 22 2.74 -15.30 -3.34
C TYR A 22 3.01 -14.57 -2.00
N LEU A 23 4.07 -13.75 -1.92
CA LEU A 23 4.38 -12.93 -0.74
C LEU A 23 3.32 -11.86 -0.49
N ASN A 24 2.76 -11.25 -1.53
CA ASN A 24 1.71 -10.24 -1.38
C ASN A 24 0.45 -10.84 -0.75
N PHE A 25 0.09 -12.08 -1.14
CA PHE A 25 -1.04 -12.79 -0.52
C PHE A 25 -0.82 -13.06 0.97
N ILE A 26 0.40 -13.41 1.38
CA ILE A 26 0.73 -13.59 2.79
C ILE A 26 0.57 -12.27 3.55
N MET A 27 1.09 -11.17 3.00
CA MET A 27 1.00 -9.86 3.65
C MET A 27 -0.43 -9.34 3.73
N ILE A 28 -1.27 -9.62 2.73
CA ILE A 28 -2.72 -9.32 2.79
C ILE A 28 -3.37 -10.10 3.94
N ALA A 29 -3.04 -11.38 4.12
CA ALA A 29 -3.56 -12.17 5.24
C ALA A 29 -3.12 -11.57 6.60
N VAL A 30 -1.86 -11.14 6.72
CA VAL A 30 -1.36 -10.46 7.93
C VAL A 30 -2.11 -9.14 8.17
N ALA A 31 -2.35 -8.34 7.13
CA ALA A 31 -3.09 -7.10 7.25
C ALA A 31 -4.54 -7.33 7.72
N CYS A 32 -5.19 -8.39 7.24
CA CYS A 32 -6.51 -8.81 7.74
C CYS A 32 -6.47 -9.21 9.23
N VAL A 33 -5.40 -9.87 9.69
CA VAL A 33 -5.21 -10.17 11.12
C VAL A 33 -5.11 -8.87 11.94
N PHE A 34 -4.39 -7.86 11.44
CA PHE A 34 -4.28 -6.58 12.14
C PHE A 34 -5.60 -5.82 12.16
N LEU A 35 -6.36 -5.81 11.05
CA LEU A 35 -7.73 -5.28 11.04
C LEU A 35 -8.62 -5.99 12.08
N TYR A 36 -8.51 -7.31 12.18
CA TYR A 36 -9.25 -8.08 13.18
C TYR A 36 -8.87 -7.69 14.61
N LEU A 37 -7.58 -7.53 14.91
CA LEU A 37 -7.11 -7.09 16.23
C LEU A 37 -7.58 -5.67 16.55
N ALA A 38 -7.54 -4.77 15.57
CA ALA A 38 -7.94 -3.39 15.75
C ALA A 38 -9.45 -3.25 15.99
N ILE A 39 -10.27 -3.89 15.15
CA ILE A 39 -11.73 -3.73 15.18
C ILE A 39 -12.38 -4.60 16.25
N ARG A 40 -12.05 -5.90 16.31
CA ARG A 40 -12.74 -6.83 17.22
C ARG A 40 -12.15 -6.81 18.62
N LYS A 41 -10.83 -6.75 18.74
CA LYS A 41 -10.15 -6.77 20.05
C LYS A 41 -9.84 -5.37 20.58
N GLY A 42 -10.01 -4.32 19.78
CA GLY A 42 -9.84 -2.93 20.22
C GLY A 42 -8.38 -2.55 20.51
N PHE A 43 -7.40 -3.27 19.96
CA PHE A 43 -6.00 -2.89 20.10
C PHE A 43 -5.71 -1.66 19.24
N GLU A 44 -5.42 -0.53 19.89
CA GLU A 44 -5.03 0.75 19.28
C GLU A 44 -5.75 1.05 17.95
N PRO A 45 -7.10 1.08 17.92
CA PRO A 45 -7.87 1.10 16.68
C PRO A 45 -7.55 2.32 15.81
N LEU A 46 -7.20 3.44 16.45
CA LEU A 46 -6.83 4.69 15.77
C LEU A 46 -5.54 4.57 14.94
N LEU A 47 -4.57 3.76 15.37
CA LEU A 47 -3.30 3.58 14.67
C LEU A 47 -3.30 2.31 13.83
N LEU A 48 -3.78 1.21 14.39
CA LEU A 48 -3.67 -0.11 13.79
C LEU A 48 -4.58 -0.28 12.55
N VAL A 49 -5.74 0.41 12.51
CA VAL A 49 -6.62 0.40 11.32
C VAL A 49 -5.95 1.09 10.12
N PRO A 50 -5.45 2.35 10.22
CA PRO A 50 -4.69 2.97 9.14
C PRO A 50 -3.47 2.16 8.70
N ILE A 51 -2.72 1.58 9.64
CA ILE A 51 -1.53 0.75 9.33
C ILE A 51 -1.93 -0.47 8.52
N ALA A 52 -2.95 -1.21 8.96
CA ALA A 52 -3.43 -2.39 8.26
C ALA A 52 -4.00 -2.05 6.87
N PHE A 53 -4.67 -0.90 6.75
CA PHE A 53 -5.15 -0.41 5.47
C PHE A 53 -4.01 -0.06 4.50
N GLY A 54 -2.96 0.62 4.99
CA GLY A 54 -1.76 0.89 4.19
C GLY A 54 -1.07 -0.40 3.71
N MET A 55 -0.94 -1.40 4.59
CA MET A 55 -0.41 -2.71 4.21
C MET A 55 -1.25 -3.41 3.13
N LEU A 56 -2.58 -3.32 3.19
CA LEU A 56 -3.44 -3.86 2.13
C LEU A 56 -3.20 -3.15 0.81
N LEU A 57 -3.17 -1.81 0.81
CA LEU A 57 -3.01 -1.03 -0.42
C LEU A 57 -1.67 -1.30 -1.11
N VAL A 58 -0.55 -1.32 -0.38
CA VAL A 58 0.78 -1.60 -0.94
C VAL A 58 0.87 -3.02 -1.51
N ASN A 59 0.19 -3.99 -0.90
CA ASN A 59 0.24 -5.38 -1.37
C ASN A 59 -0.77 -5.71 -2.48
N ILE A 60 -1.82 -4.89 -2.66
CA ILE A 60 -2.78 -5.05 -3.76
C ILE A 60 -2.36 -4.20 -4.97
N TYR A 61 -1.77 -3.03 -4.73
CA TYR A 61 -1.34 -2.08 -5.76
C TYR A 61 0.02 -1.47 -5.40
N PRO A 62 1.14 -2.18 -5.70
CA PRO A 62 2.49 -1.76 -5.32
C PRO A 62 2.89 -0.37 -5.84
N ASP A 63 2.37 0.02 -7.00
CA ASP A 63 2.67 1.31 -7.65
C ASP A 63 2.22 2.52 -6.80
N ILE A 64 1.40 2.33 -5.77
CA ILE A 64 1.07 3.39 -4.80
C ILE A 64 2.30 3.89 -4.01
N MET A 65 3.39 3.12 -4.03
CA MET A 65 4.66 3.40 -3.37
C MET A 65 5.77 3.77 -4.39
N ILE A 66 5.44 3.88 -5.67
CA ILE A 66 6.45 4.16 -6.70
C ILE A 66 7.12 5.52 -6.46
N SER A 67 8.44 5.56 -6.63
CA SER A 67 9.17 6.82 -6.56
C SER A 67 8.83 7.70 -7.78
N PRO A 68 8.92 9.05 -7.66
CA PRO A 68 8.74 9.95 -8.80
C PRO A 68 9.72 9.67 -9.95
N GLU A 69 10.90 9.13 -9.64
CA GLU A 69 11.97 8.82 -10.60
C GLU A 69 11.64 7.58 -11.44
N GLU A 70 10.90 6.63 -10.89
CA GLU A 70 10.50 5.38 -11.55
C GLU A 70 9.10 5.47 -12.17
N SER A 71 8.36 6.54 -11.90
CA SER A 71 7.00 6.75 -12.41
C SER A 71 6.99 7.28 -13.84
N ASP A 72 6.19 6.66 -14.71
CA ASP A 72 6.02 7.07 -16.12
C ASP A 72 5.57 8.53 -16.29
N ASN A 73 4.87 9.08 -15.29
CA ASN A 73 4.33 10.44 -15.32
C ASN A 73 5.17 11.43 -14.49
N GLY A 74 6.28 10.99 -13.89
CA GLY A 74 7.13 11.81 -13.01
C GLY A 74 6.49 12.17 -11.66
N VAL A 75 5.34 11.56 -11.33
CA VAL A 75 4.63 11.78 -10.07
C VAL A 75 4.74 10.53 -9.23
N GLY A 76 5.25 10.66 -8.00
CA GLY A 76 5.36 9.56 -7.06
C GLY A 76 3.99 9.07 -6.57
N GLY A 77 3.94 7.85 -6.07
CA GLY A 77 2.74 7.31 -5.46
C GLY A 77 2.35 8.05 -4.17
N LEU A 78 1.07 8.03 -3.81
CA LEU A 78 0.59 8.73 -2.61
C LEU A 78 1.27 8.22 -1.32
N LEU A 79 1.43 6.90 -1.19
CA LEU A 79 2.04 6.32 0.01
C LEU A 79 3.55 6.54 0.04
N TYR A 80 4.20 6.73 -1.12
CA TYR A 80 5.60 7.13 -1.19
C TYR A 80 5.82 8.45 -0.46
N TYR A 81 4.98 9.47 -0.71
CA TYR A 81 5.11 10.76 -0.03
C TYR A 81 4.88 10.67 1.48
N PHE A 82 3.90 9.88 1.94
CA PHE A 82 3.70 9.67 3.38
C PHE A 82 4.89 8.98 4.03
N TYR A 83 5.51 8.02 3.34
CA TYR A 83 6.73 7.39 3.79
C TYR A 83 7.91 8.38 3.85
N THR A 84 8.10 9.22 2.84
CA THR A 84 9.13 10.26 2.86
C THR A 84 8.94 11.23 4.05
N LEU A 85 7.69 11.60 4.36
CA LEU A 85 7.39 12.46 5.50
C LEU A 85 7.67 11.78 6.86
N ASP A 86 7.48 10.46 6.94
CA ASP A 86 7.86 9.67 8.10
C ASP A 86 9.39 9.59 8.25
N GLU A 87 10.11 9.34 7.15
CA GLU A 87 11.57 9.29 7.13
C GLU A 87 12.21 10.64 7.52
N TRP A 88 11.63 11.75 7.07
CA TRP A 88 12.02 13.11 7.50
C TRP A 88 11.56 13.44 8.92
N SER A 89 10.93 12.50 9.63
CA SER A 89 10.42 12.65 11.01
C SER A 89 9.37 13.76 11.17
N ILE A 90 8.77 14.23 10.07
CA ILE A 90 7.74 15.27 10.08
C ILE A 90 6.43 14.71 10.63
N LEU A 91 6.02 13.54 10.14
CA LEU A 91 4.75 12.92 10.55
C LEU A 91 4.72 12.57 12.05
N PRO A 92 5.76 11.92 12.62
CA PRO A 92 5.82 11.65 14.06
C PRO A 92 5.81 12.93 14.89
N SER A 93 6.56 13.95 14.49
CA SER A 93 6.60 15.24 15.19
C SER A 93 5.22 15.91 15.23
N LEU A 94 4.47 15.83 14.12
CA LEU A 94 3.12 16.39 14.04
C LEU A 94 2.11 15.61 14.89
N ILE A 95 2.21 14.27 14.92
CA ILE A 95 1.38 13.43 15.80
C ILE A 95 1.64 13.78 17.27
N PHE A 96 2.91 13.92 17.68
CA PHE A 96 3.25 14.27 19.06
C PHE A 96 2.79 15.69 19.44
N LEU A 97 2.84 16.64 18.51
CA LEU A 97 2.24 17.97 18.72
C LEU A 97 0.73 17.87 18.96
N GLY A 98 0.02 17.00 18.23
CA GLY A 98 -1.41 16.78 18.41
C GLY A 98 -1.78 16.03 19.69
N VAL A 99 -0.91 15.16 20.22
CA VAL A 99 -1.12 14.45 21.49
C VAL A 99 -0.76 15.32 22.70
N GLY A 100 0.20 16.24 22.55
CA GLY A 100 0.65 17.14 23.61
C GLY A 100 -0.11 18.47 23.72
N ALA A 101 -1.09 18.72 22.84
CA ALA A 101 -1.97 19.90 22.84
C ALA A 101 -3.28 19.63 23.60
#